data_AF-A0A423T5M7-F1
#
_entry.id   AF-A0A423T5M7-F1
#
_cell.length_a   1.000
_cell.length_b   1.000
_cell.length_c   1.000
_cell.angle_alpha   90.00
_cell.angle_beta   90.00
_cell.angle_gamma   90.00
#
_symmetry.space_group_name_H-M   'P 1'
#
loop_
_entity.id
_entity.type
_entity.pdbx_description
1 polymer ?
#
loop_
_entity_poly.entity_id
_entity_poly.type
_entity_poly.pdbx_seq_one_letter_code
_entity_poly.pdbx_strand_id
1 'polypeptide(L)'
;MTYDKKGLNLFSWSGLIDTNILLGDLFRVPNLNSGQMEPLISALTREEEEMFKNMMRRLHTIFQYARERDVRVMVDAEQTYFQPAISRLTLEMMKKYNQRKAIVFNTYQCYLKETFNNLSLDLEQAYRQNFYFGAKLERARAEELGYEDPINPSFDATTDMYHQCLEESLRRIK
;
A
#
# COMPACT_ATOMS: atom_id res chain seq x y z
N MET A 1 9.92 14.71 -4.56
CA MET A 1 8.51 15.11 -4.36
C MET A 1 7.66 14.40 -5.41
N THR A 2 6.82 13.45 -5.01
CA THR A 2 5.82 12.84 -5.89
C THR A 2 4.57 13.71 -5.87
N TYR A 3 4.33 14.46 -6.93
CA TYR A 3 3.17 15.35 -7.05
C TYR A 3 1.91 14.55 -7.39
N ASP A 4 0.86 14.67 -6.57
CA ASP A 4 -0.52 14.34 -6.94
C ASP A 4 -1.32 15.65 -7.06
N LYS A 5 -2.14 15.77 -8.10
CA LYS A 5 -2.89 17.00 -8.42
C LYS A 5 -4.06 17.28 -7.46
N LYS A 6 -4.31 16.39 -6.48
CA LYS A 6 -5.39 16.53 -5.47
C LYS A 6 -4.91 16.46 -4.02
N GLY A 7 -3.60 16.38 -3.78
CA GLY A 7 -3.07 16.32 -2.42
C GLY A 7 -1.55 16.38 -2.44
N LEU A 8 -0.99 17.15 -1.51
CA LEU A 8 0.45 17.21 -1.31
C LEU A 8 0.89 15.87 -0.69
N ASN A 9 1.50 14.99 -1.48
CA ASN A 9 2.22 13.84 -0.91
C ASN A 9 3.52 14.42 -0.32
N LEU A 10 3.49 14.72 0.99
CA LEU A 10 4.60 15.36 1.71
C LEU A 10 5.91 14.56 1.65
N PHE A 11 5.87 13.28 1.24
CA PHE A 11 7.02 12.38 1.24
C PHE A 11 7.35 11.86 -0.15
N SER A 12 8.63 11.97 -0.52
CA SER A 12 9.18 11.31 -1.72
C SER A 12 9.52 9.86 -1.37
N TRP A 13 8.52 8.97 -1.39
CA TRP A 13 8.69 7.56 -1.05
C TRP A 13 9.73 6.84 -1.92
N SER A 14 9.98 7.33 -3.13
CA SER A 14 11.12 6.89 -3.95
C SER A 14 12.46 6.94 -3.18
N GLY A 15 12.64 7.95 -2.33
CA GLY A 15 13.82 8.09 -1.48
C GLY A 15 13.82 7.20 -0.23
N LEU A 16 12.67 6.70 0.21
CA LEU A 16 12.58 5.68 1.29
C LEU A 16 12.93 4.29 0.79
N ILE A 17 12.65 4.05 -0.50
CA ILE A 17 12.95 2.82 -1.21
C ILE A 17 14.44 2.74 -1.57
N ASP A 18 15.09 3.89 -1.75
CA ASP A 18 16.53 3.97 -1.94
C ASP A 18 17.22 3.99 -0.56
N THR A 19 17.88 2.88 -0.24
CA THR A 19 18.43 2.48 1.09
C THR A 19 19.38 3.46 1.80
N ASN A 20 19.62 4.66 1.27
CA ASN A 20 20.62 5.60 1.74
C ASN A 20 20.06 6.86 2.42
N ILE A 21 18.75 6.98 2.63
CA ILE A 21 18.18 8.14 3.35
C ILE A 21 17.81 7.74 4.80
N LEU A 22 18.22 8.56 5.77
CA LEU A 22 17.79 8.43 7.16
C LEU A 22 16.30 8.78 7.25
N LEU A 23 15.47 7.87 7.78
CA LEU A 23 14.02 8.10 7.89
C LEU A 23 13.71 9.30 8.80
N GLY A 24 14.51 9.53 9.85
CA GLY A 24 14.39 10.70 10.71
C GLY A 24 14.50 12.05 10.00
N ASP A 25 15.16 12.12 8.83
CA ASP A 25 15.28 13.35 8.05
C ASP A 25 14.16 13.53 7.02
N LEU A 26 13.44 12.44 6.69
CA LEU A 26 12.33 12.47 5.73
C LEU A 26 11.00 12.89 6.37
N PHE A 27 10.80 12.61 7.66
CA PHE A 27 9.58 12.94 8.38
C PHE A 27 9.64 14.27 9.11
N ARG A 28 10.22 15.31 8.50
CA ARG A 28 10.21 16.65 9.08
C ARG A 28 9.18 17.53 8.40
N VAL A 29 8.28 18.13 9.17
CA VAL A 29 7.31 19.12 8.68
C VAL A 29 7.56 20.48 9.32
N PRO A 30 7.30 21.57 8.60
CA PRO A 30 7.34 22.90 9.18
C PRO A 30 6.19 23.04 10.18
N ASN A 31 6.50 23.27 11.45
CA ASN A 31 5.50 23.65 12.43
C ASN A 31 5.08 25.10 12.14
N LEU A 32 3.79 25.30 11.88
CA LEU A 32 3.21 26.59 11.49
C LEU A 32 3.33 27.68 12.56
N ASN A 33 3.52 27.30 13.83
CA ASN A 33 3.65 28.23 14.95
C ASN A 33 5.10 28.58 15.27
N SER A 34 6.02 27.60 15.19
CA SER A 34 7.44 27.79 15.54
C SER A 34 8.32 28.12 14.33
N GLY A 35 7.84 27.86 13.11
CA GLY A 35 8.61 28.00 11.87
C GLY A 35 9.78 27.02 11.73
N GLN A 36 9.92 26.08 12.68
CA GLN A 36 10.99 25.09 12.70
C GLN A 36 10.51 23.77 12.08
N MET A 37 11.46 23.00 11.55
CA MET A 37 11.21 21.67 11.03
C MET A 37 11.14 20.68 12.18
N GLU A 38 9.94 20.21 12.50
CA GLU A 38 9.68 19.25 13.58
C GLU A 38 9.41 17.84 13.02
N PRO A 39 9.79 16.77 13.73
CA PRO A 39 9.46 15.41 13.34
C PRO A 39 7.94 15.20 13.38
N LEU A 40 7.36 14.74 12.27
CA LEU A 40 5.92 14.40 12.16
C LEU A 40 5.56 13.13 12.95
N ILE A 41 6.56 12.31 13.27
CA ILE A 41 6.47 11.07 14.04
C ILE A 41 7.62 11.09 15.04
N SER A 42 7.46 10.49 16.23
CA SER A 42 8.59 10.21 17.11
C SER A 42 9.68 9.52 16.29
N ALA A 43 10.86 10.12 16.23
CA ALA A 43 11.95 9.58 15.44
C ALA A 43 12.16 8.11 15.84
N LEU A 44 12.14 7.22 14.85
CA LEU A 44 12.41 5.80 15.08
C LEU A 44 13.74 5.68 15.83
N THR A 45 13.80 4.78 16.80
CA THR A 45 15.06 4.42 17.42
C THR A 45 16.00 3.87 16.35
N ARG A 46 17.31 3.93 16.61
CA ARG A 46 18.33 3.39 15.69
C ARG A 46 18.07 1.91 15.36
N GLU A 47 17.57 1.15 16.33
CA GLU A 47 17.20 -0.26 16.15
C GLU A 47 16.00 -0.41 15.22
N GLU A 48 14.93 0.37 15.42
CA GLU A 48 13.75 0.36 14.54
C GLU A 48 14.08 0.80 13.10
N GLU A 49 14.96 1.79 12.93
CA GLU A 49 15.44 2.18 11.59
C GLU A 49 16.20 1.03 10.92
N GLU A 50 17.02 0.30 11.66
CA GLU A 50 17.75 -0.85 11.15
C GLU A 50 16.80 -2.01 10.79
N MET A 51 15.79 -2.27 11.63
CA MET A 51 14.73 -3.23 11.35
C MET A 51 13.97 -2.87 10.07
N PHE A 52 13.61 -1.60 9.90
CA PHE A 52 12.92 -1.12 8.70
C PHE A 52 13.81 -1.27 7.45
N LYS A 53 15.09 -0.87 7.53
CA LYS A 53 16.05 -1.07 6.42
C LYS A 53 16.21 -2.54 6.05
N ASN A 54 16.29 -3.43 7.04
CA ASN A 54 16.38 -4.86 6.84
C ASN A 54 15.11 -5.43 6.18
N MET A 55 13.93 -4.98 6.60
CA MET A 55 12.65 -5.33 5.98
C MET A 55 12.61 -4.89 4.51
N MET A 56 12.93 -3.63 4.22
CA MET A 56 12.95 -3.09 2.86
C MET A 56 13.93 -3.84 1.97
N ARG A 57 15.12 -4.16 2.47
CA ARG A 57 16.11 -4.98 1.75
C ARG A 57 15.55 -6.35 1.38
N ARG A 58 14.88 -7.04 2.32
CA ARG A 58 14.26 -8.35 2.07
C ARG A 58 13.17 -8.26 1.01
N LEU A 59 12.29 -7.26 1.09
CA LEU A 59 11.25 -7.02 0.08
C LEU A 59 11.85 -6.80 -1.32
N HIS A 60 12.90 -5.97 -1.42
CA HIS A 60 13.62 -5.74 -2.66
C HIS A 60 14.20 -7.03 -3.24
N THR A 61 14.87 -7.85 -2.41
CA THR A 61 15.42 -9.13 -2.85
C THR A 61 14.33 -10.05 -3.41
N ILE A 62 13.20 -10.19 -2.70
CA ILE A 62 12.08 -11.05 -3.11
C ILE A 62 11.50 -10.57 -4.45
N PHE A 63 11.13 -9.30 -4.56
CA PHE A 63 10.47 -8.78 -5.77
C PHE A 63 11.40 -8.68 -6.97
N GLN A 64 12.69 -8.39 -6.75
CA GLN A 64 13.68 -8.45 -7.81
C GLN A 64 13.81 -9.87 -8.36
N TYR A 65 13.98 -10.85 -7.48
CA TYR A 65 14.09 -12.26 -7.86
C TYR A 65 12.82 -12.77 -8.56
N ALA A 66 11.64 -12.35 -8.07
CA ALA A 66 10.36 -12.67 -8.67
C ALA A 66 10.24 -12.13 -10.10
N ARG A 67 10.66 -10.88 -10.32
CA ARG A 67 10.70 -10.27 -11.65
C ARG A 67 11.68 -11.00 -12.58
N GLU A 68 12.86 -11.37 -12.08
CA GLU A 68 13.89 -12.08 -12.87
C GLU A 68 13.44 -13.48 -13.31
N ARG A 69 12.68 -14.18 -12.46
CA ARG A 69 12.14 -15.52 -12.74
C ARG A 69 10.75 -15.54 -13.34
N ASP A 70 10.17 -14.37 -13.57
CA ASP A 70 8.81 -14.25 -14.06
C ASP A 70 7.78 -15.01 -13.22
N VAL A 71 7.86 -14.85 -11.90
CA VAL A 71 6.89 -15.40 -10.95
C VAL A 71 6.16 -14.26 -10.24
N ARG A 72 4.90 -14.50 -9.88
CA ARG A 72 4.07 -13.51 -9.20
C ARG A 72 4.22 -13.67 -7.69
N VAL A 73 4.25 -12.55 -6.98
CA VAL A 73 4.27 -12.50 -5.51
C VAL A 73 3.02 -11.77 -5.04
N MET A 74 2.23 -12.44 -4.22
CA MET A 74 1.04 -11.90 -3.58
C MET A 74 1.39 -11.54 -2.15
N VAL A 75 1.20 -10.27 -1.77
CA VAL A 75 1.36 -9.83 -0.39
C VAL A 75 0.03 -10.04 0.32
N ASP A 76 0.04 -10.88 1.35
CA ASP A 76 -1.16 -11.15 2.13
C ASP A 76 -1.58 -9.93 2.95
N ALA A 77 -2.89 -9.82 3.14
CA ALA A 77 -3.46 -8.80 4.01
C ALA A 77 -3.44 -9.30 5.45
N GLU A 78 -3.22 -8.38 6.38
CA GLU A 78 -3.13 -8.63 7.82
C GLU A 78 -4.30 -7.92 8.54
N GLN A 79 -4.20 -7.79 9.86
CA GLN A 79 -5.14 -7.04 10.68
C GLN A 79 -5.25 -5.58 10.21
N THR A 80 -6.45 -5.00 10.33
CA THR A 80 -6.79 -3.66 9.82
C THR A 80 -5.82 -2.55 10.27
N TYR A 81 -5.24 -2.67 11.47
CA TYR A 81 -4.28 -1.68 11.99
C TYR A 81 -2.96 -1.65 11.19
N PHE A 82 -2.47 -2.78 10.69
CA PHE A 82 -1.24 -2.85 9.89
C PHE A 82 -1.49 -2.68 8.39
N GLN A 83 -2.71 -2.95 7.94
CA GLN A 83 -3.07 -3.00 6.52
C GLN A 83 -2.74 -1.73 5.72
N PRO A 84 -2.90 -0.49 6.24
CA PRO A 84 -2.51 0.72 5.51
C PRO A 84 -1.02 0.77 5.18
N ALA A 85 -0.15 0.38 6.13
CA ALA A 85 1.30 0.37 5.91
C ALA A 85 1.71 -0.71 4.89
N ILE A 86 1.15 -1.92 5.02
CA ILE A 86 1.40 -3.04 4.09
C ILE A 86 0.94 -2.67 2.67
N SER A 87 -0.28 -2.14 2.54
CA SER A 87 -0.84 -1.74 1.24
C SER A 87 0.01 -0.66 0.59
N ARG A 88 0.43 0.35 1.36
CA ARG A 88 1.27 1.44 0.87
C ARG A 88 2.63 0.94 0.38
N LEU A 89 3.32 0.12 1.17
CA LEU A 89 4.61 -0.46 0.77
C LEU A 89 4.45 -1.34 -0.48
N THR A 90 3.39 -2.13 -0.54
CA THR A 90 3.12 -3.00 -1.69
C THR A 90 2.89 -2.19 -2.96
N LEU A 91 2.14 -1.09 -2.89
CA LEU A 91 1.88 -0.21 -4.03
C LEU A 91 3.17 0.47 -4.55
N GLU A 92 4.05 0.89 -3.65
CA GLU A 92 5.36 1.44 -4.03
C GLU A 92 6.26 0.36 -4.67
N MET A 93 6.16 -0.90 -4.23
CA MET A 93 6.84 -2.04 -4.86
C MET A 93 6.23 -2.38 -6.23
N MET A 94 4.91 -2.31 -6.40
CA MET A 94 4.28 -2.41 -7.72
C MET A 94 4.82 -1.34 -8.65
N LYS A 95 4.87 -0.09 -8.19
CA LYS A 95 5.44 1.00 -8.99
C LYS A 95 6.87 0.69 -9.43
N LYS A 96 7.71 0.10 -8.58
CA LYS A 96 9.11 -0.22 -8.96
C LYS A 96 9.23 -1.46 -9.87
N TYR A 97 8.45 -2.50 -9.62
CA TYR A 97 8.64 -3.82 -10.24
C TYR A 97 7.61 -4.16 -11.32
N ASN A 98 6.40 -3.61 -11.27
CA ASN A 98 5.33 -3.85 -12.24
C ASN A 98 5.40 -2.90 -13.43
N GLN A 99 6.54 -2.84 -14.10
CA GLN A 99 6.80 -1.90 -15.21
C GLN A 99 6.33 -2.42 -16.58
N ARG A 100 6.31 -3.74 -16.77
CA ARG A 100 5.90 -4.39 -18.03
C ARG A 100 4.69 -5.32 -17.88
N LYS A 101 4.48 -5.83 -16.66
CA LYS A 101 3.37 -6.69 -16.26
C LYS A 101 3.25 -6.69 -14.74
N ALA A 102 2.11 -7.15 -14.23
CA ALA A 102 1.91 -7.32 -12.79
C ALA A 102 2.75 -8.50 -12.27
N ILE A 103 3.70 -8.22 -11.39
CA ILE A 103 4.53 -9.19 -10.65
C ILE A 103 4.16 -9.17 -9.17
N VAL A 104 4.03 -7.98 -8.60
CA VAL A 104 3.62 -7.74 -7.22
C VAL A 104 2.11 -7.53 -7.19
N PHE A 105 1.43 -8.23 -6.28
CA PHE A 105 -0.01 -8.17 -6.07
C PHE A 105 -0.30 -7.79 -4.62
N ASN A 106 -1.23 -6.85 -4.42
CA ASN A 106 -1.76 -6.51 -3.10
C ASN A 106 -3.06 -7.27 -2.84
N THR A 107 -3.34 -7.59 -1.59
CA THR A 107 -4.58 -8.27 -1.19
C THR A 107 -5.62 -7.26 -0.73
N TYR A 108 -6.79 -7.28 -1.37
CA TYR A 108 -7.94 -6.44 -1.05
C TYR A 108 -9.02 -7.30 -0.40
N GLN A 109 -9.29 -7.01 0.87
CA GLN A 109 -10.22 -7.75 1.72
C GLN A 109 -11.66 -7.27 1.48
N CYS A 110 -12.40 -7.89 0.55
CA CYS A 110 -13.74 -7.45 0.14
C CYS A 110 -14.81 -7.58 1.23
N TYR A 111 -14.48 -8.17 2.37
CA TYR A 111 -15.35 -8.15 3.53
C TYR A 111 -15.34 -6.79 4.24
N LEU A 112 -14.29 -5.96 4.08
CA LEU A 112 -14.22 -4.62 4.65
C LEU A 112 -14.99 -3.59 3.80
N LYS A 113 -15.68 -2.65 4.46
CA LYS A 113 -16.46 -1.58 3.81
C LYS A 113 -15.59 -0.62 2.97
N GLU A 114 -14.35 -0.38 3.39
CA GLU A 114 -13.45 0.58 2.73
C GLU A 114 -12.77 0.02 1.47
N THR A 115 -12.85 -1.29 1.24
CA THR A 115 -12.06 -1.97 0.21
C THR A 115 -12.29 -1.45 -1.19
N PHE A 116 -13.54 -1.14 -1.56
CA PHE A 116 -13.84 -0.58 -2.87
C PHE A 116 -13.19 0.79 -3.08
N ASN A 117 -13.23 1.65 -2.06
CA ASN A 117 -12.62 2.98 -2.13
C ASN A 117 -11.09 2.86 -2.24
N ASN A 118 -10.47 2.00 -1.43
CA ASN A 118 -9.03 1.77 -1.45
C ASN A 118 -8.57 1.22 -2.82
N LEU A 119 -9.25 0.21 -3.34
CA LEU A 119 -8.98 -0.37 -4.66
C LEU A 119 -9.13 0.67 -5.78
N SER A 120 -10.19 1.48 -5.74
CA SER A 120 -10.44 2.53 -6.73
C SER A 120 -9.35 3.61 -6.72
N LEU A 121 -8.88 4.01 -5.54
CA LEU A 121 -7.79 4.97 -5.36
C LEU A 121 -6.45 4.41 -5.85
N ASP A 122 -6.15 3.15 -5.55
CA ASP A 122 -4.91 2.52 -5.98
C ASP A 122 -4.88 2.28 -7.49
N LEU A 123 -6.01 1.91 -8.09
CA LEU A 123 -6.18 1.84 -9.55
C LEU A 123 -5.96 3.20 -10.21
N GLU A 124 -6.51 4.28 -9.65
CA GLU A 124 -6.27 5.65 -10.12
C GLU A 124 -4.78 6.00 -10.02
N GLN A 125 -4.12 5.65 -8.92
CA GLN A 125 -2.70 5.91 -8.74
C GLN A 125 -1.86 5.13 -9.76
N ALA A 126 -2.18 3.86 -10.00
CA ALA A 126 -1.52 3.02 -11.00
C ALA A 126 -1.63 3.60 -12.41
N TYR A 127 -2.83 4.08 -12.76
CA TYR A 127 -3.07 4.76 -14.03
C TYR A 127 -2.23 6.05 -14.16
N ARG A 128 -2.26 6.92 -13.15
CA ARG A 128 -1.53 8.21 -13.17
C ARG A 128 -0.02 8.05 -13.19
N GLN A 129 0.48 7.01 -12.52
CA GLN A 129 1.92 6.76 -12.37
C GLN A 129 2.46 5.71 -13.34
N ASN A 130 1.61 5.22 -14.26
CA ASN A 130 1.94 4.32 -15.36
C ASN A 130 2.67 3.04 -14.91
N PHE A 131 2.07 2.28 -14.00
CA PHE A 131 2.53 0.94 -13.65
C PHE A 131 1.37 -0.07 -13.72
N TYR A 132 1.71 -1.35 -13.90
CA TYR A 132 0.72 -2.41 -13.99
C TYR A 132 0.19 -2.75 -12.59
N PHE A 133 -1.11 -2.58 -12.41
CA PHE A 133 -1.78 -2.88 -11.15
C PHE A 133 -1.99 -4.39 -10.97
N GLY A 134 -1.78 -4.89 -9.75
CA GLY A 134 -2.00 -6.30 -9.40
C GLY A 134 -2.84 -6.41 -8.14
N ALA A 135 -4.03 -7.00 -8.23
CA ALA A 135 -4.91 -7.21 -7.08
C ALA A 135 -5.25 -8.69 -6.90
N LYS A 136 -5.18 -9.16 -5.65
CA LYS A 136 -5.81 -10.38 -5.15
C LYS A 136 -7.05 -9.93 -4.37
N LEU A 137 -8.23 -10.35 -4.81
CA LEU A 137 -9.47 -10.10 -4.07
C LEU A 137 -9.75 -11.27 -3.14
N GLU A 138 -9.97 -10.99 -1.86
CA GLU A 138 -10.24 -12.01 -0.85
C GLU A 138 -11.56 -11.78 -0.12
N ARG A 139 -12.23 -12.88 0.20
CA ARG A 139 -13.39 -12.91 1.09
C ARG A 139 -12.95 -13.62 2.37
N ALA A 140 -13.05 -12.97 3.52
CA ALA A 140 -12.81 -13.64 4.78
C ALA A 140 -14.11 -14.04 5.47
N ARG A 141 -13.96 -15.01 6.37
CA ARG A 141 -14.94 -15.52 7.32
C ARG A 141 -14.38 -15.21 8.70
N ALA A 142 -14.65 -14.03 9.24
CA ALA A 142 -14.14 -13.63 10.55
C ALA A 142 -15.29 -13.13 11.43
N GLU A 143 -15.63 -13.96 12.42
CA GLU A 143 -16.34 -13.57 13.63
C GLU A 143 -15.35 -12.88 14.59
N GLU A 144 -15.91 -11.98 15.39
CA GLU A 144 -15.30 -11.26 16.53
C GLU A 144 -14.32 -10.11 16.24
N LEU A 145 -14.77 -8.90 16.59
CA LEU A 145 -14.14 -8.00 17.59
C LEU A 145 -15.06 -6.79 17.84
N GLY A 146 -15.19 -6.37 19.11
CA GLY A 146 -16.17 -5.38 19.60
C GLY A 146 -15.89 -3.90 19.27
N TYR A 147 -15.52 -3.60 18.04
CA TYR A 147 -15.47 -2.24 17.49
C TYR A 147 -16.61 -2.05 16.46
N GLU A 148 -16.85 -0.81 16.00
CA GLU A 148 -17.81 -0.60 14.90
C GLU A 148 -17.38 -1.47 13.73
N ASP A 149 -18.24 -2.41 13.35
CA ASP A 149 -17.85 -3.52 12.50
C ASP A 149 -17.33 -2.98 11.16
N PRO A 150 -16.01 -3.07 10.89
CA PRO A 150 -15.43 -2.60 9.63
C PRO A 150 -15.84 -3.52 8.47
N ILE A 151 -16.52 -4.63 8.77
CA ILE A 151 -17.01 -5.64 7.85
C ILE A 151 -18.37 -5.22 7.29
N ASN A 152 -18.68 -5.71 6.10
CA ASN A 152 -19.98 -5.57 5.47
C ASN A 152 -21.07 -6.25 6.33
N PRO A 153 -22.29 -5.70 6.32
CA PRO A 153 -23.37 -6.13 7.24
C PRO A 153 -23.88 -7.56 7.00
N SER A 154 -23.55 -8.18 5.86
CA SER A 154 -23.97 -9.54 5.52
C SER A 154 -23.01 -10.23 4.56
N PHE A 155 -23.16 -11.55 4.44
CA PHE A 155 -22.47 -12.35 3.42
C PHE A 155 -22.78 -11.88 2.00
N ASP A 156 -24.04 -11.52 1.74
CA ASP A 156 -24.49 -11.00 0.44
C ASP A 156 -23.83 -9.65 0.16
N ALA A 157 -23.79 -8.75 1.14
CA ALA A 157 -23.10 -7.46 0.99
C ALA A 157 -21.59 -7.61 0.73
N THR A 158 -20.94 -8.63 1.32
CA THR A 158 -19.54 -8.98 1.00
C THR A 158 -19.39 -9.53 -0.42
N THR A 159 -20.38 -10.29 -0.88
CA THR A 159 -20.42 -10.84 -2.25
C THR A 159 -20.56 -9.69 -3.26
N ASP A 160 -21.49 -8.78 -3.02
CA ASP A 160 -21.70 -7.58 -3.83
C ASP A 160 -20.43 -6.71 -3.87
N MET A 161 -19.77 -6.51 -2.72
CA MET A 161 -18.50 -5.78 -2.64
C MET A 161 -17.41 -6.44 -3.50
N TYR A 162 -17.30 -7.78 -3.46
CA TYR A 162 -16.36 -8.52 -4.29
C TYR A 162 -16.65 -8.33 -5.79
N HIS A 163 -17.92 -8.44 -6.19
CA HIS A 163 -18.34 -8.22 -7.58
C HIS A 163 -18.07 -6.79 -8.04
N GLN A 164 -18.37 -5.78 -7.22
CA GLN A 164 -18.08 -4.39 -7.54
C GLN A 164 -16.56 -4.15 -7.73
N CYS A 165 -15.72 -4.70 -6.85
CA CYS A 165 -14.26 -4.60 -6.98
C CYS A 165 -13.75 -5.28 -8.25
N LEU A 166 -14.29 -6.45 -8.58
CA LEU A 166 -13.95 -7.20 -9.79
C LEU A 166 -14.35 -6.42 -11.05
N GLU A 167 -15.59 -5.93 -11.12
CA GLU A 167 -16.10 -5.16 -12.25
C GLU A 167 -15.29 -3.88 -12.47
N GLU A 168 -14.98 -3.14 -11.41
CA GLU A 168 -14.18 -1.92 -11.52
C GLU A 168 -12.74 -2.22 -11.98
N SER A 169 -12.16 -3.34 -11.50
CA SER A 169 -10.85 -3.80 -11.97
C SER A 169 -10.89 -4.14 -13.46
N LEU A 170 -11.89 -4.92 -13.91
CA LEU A 170 -12.05 -5.31 -15.32
C LEU A 170 -12.32 -4.11 -16.23
N ARG A 171 -13.10 -3.13 -15.78
CA ARG A 171 -13.39 -1.90 -16.53
C ARG A 171 -12.12 -1.10 -16.84
N ARG A 172 -11.13 -1.13 -15.95
CA ARG A 172 -9.88 -0.36 -16.06
C ARG A 172 -8.72 -1.15 -16.68
N ILE A 173 -8.87 -2.47 -16.85
CA ILE A 173 -7.91 -3.28 -17.58
C ILE A 173 -8.01 -2.92 -19.07
N LYS A 174 -6.88 -2.51 -19.67
CA LYS A 174 -6.72 -2.35 -21.12
C LYS A 174 -5.95 -3.52 -21.69
#